data_AF-A0A6F8XKJ5-F1
#
_entry.id   AF-A0A6F8XKJ5-F1
#
_cell.length_a   1.000
_cell.length_b   1.000
_cell.length_c   1.000
_cell.angle_alpha   90.00
_cell.angle_beta   90.00
_cell.angle_gamma   90.00
#
_symmetry.space_group_name_H-M   'P 1'
#
loop_
_entity.id
_entity.type
_entity.pdbx_description
1 polymer ?
#
loop_
_entity_poly.entity_id
_entity_poly.type
_entity_poly.pdbx_seq_one_letter_code
_entity_poly.pdbx_strand_id
1 'polypeptide(L)'
;MALVVDGAVPAAAVQTALVAGAGDLLEAVRLFDVYTNEQQLGEGRKSLAYKLTFRAPDRTLTVEEAVAARDAAVAEAATRFGAVLRGA
;
A
#
# COMPACT_ATOMS: atom_id res chain seq x y z
N MET A 1 -3.47 -0.05 6.24
CA MET A 1 -3.77 -0.86 5.04
C MET A 1 -2.81 -2.05 4.97
N ALA A 2 -3.28 -3.24 4.58
CA ALA A 2 -2.44 -4.44 4.46
C ALA A 2 -2.46 -5.02 3.03
N LEU A 3 -1.28 -5.24 2.45
CA LEU A 3 -1.10 -5.78 1.11
C LEU A 3 -0.36 -7.11 1.14
N VAL A 4 -0.95 -8.13 0.53
CA VAL A 4 -0.33 -9.44 0.36
C VAL A 4 0.42 -9.47 -0.95
N VAL A 5 1.71 -9.81 -0.90
CA VAL A 5 2.60 -9.93 -2.05
C VAL A 5 3.41 -11.23 -1.94
N ASP A 6 4.09 -11.57 -3.04
CA ASP A 6 5.09 -12.63 -3.03
C ASP A 6 6.25 -12.30 -2.06
N GLY A 7 6.75 -13.32 -1.38
CA GLY A 7 7.81 -13.23 -0.38
C GLY A 7 9.13 -12.68 -0.94
N ALA A 8 9.39 -12.88 -2.23
CA ALA A 8 10.56 -12.35 -2.92
C ALA A 8 10.47 -10.83 -3.17
N VAL A 9 9.28 -10.23 -3.18
CA VAL A 9 9.10 -8.82 -3.51
C VAL A 9 9.61 -7.95 -2.35
N PRO A 10 10.63 -7.08 -2.55
CA PRO A 10 11.12 -6.22 -1.48
C PRO A 10 10.05 -5.22 -1.02
N ALA A 11 9.92 -5.02 0.30
CA ALA A 11 8.95 -4.07 0.84
C ALA A 11 9.19 -2.65 0.30
N ALA A 12 10.46 -2.25 0.15
CA ALA A 12 10.82 -0.97 -0.46
C ALA A 12 10.25 -0.80 -1.89
N ALA A 13 10.21 -1.87 -2.70
CA ALA A 13 9.67 -1.80 -4.05
C ALA A 13 8.14 -1.57 -4.02
N VAL A 14 7.42 -2.24 -3.11
CA VAL A 14 5.98 -2.01 -2.89
C VAL A 14 5.74 -0.58 -2.39
N GLN A 15 6.57 -0.09 -1.49
CA GLN A 15 6.49 1.29 -1.00
C GLN A 15 6.66 2.30 -2.14
N THR A 16 7.63 2.11 -3.04
CA THR A 16 7.80 2.99 -4.21
C THR A 16 6.59 2.97 -5.13
N ALA A 17 5.97 1.80 -5.36
CA ALA A 17 4.74 1.72 -6.15
C ALA A 17 3.57 2.43 -5.48
N LEU A 18 3.44 2.32 -4.16
CA LEU A 18 2.42 3.03 -3.40
C LEU A 18 2.58 4.56 -3.53
N VAL A 19 3.81 5.06 -3.42
CA VAL A 19 4.08 6.50 -3.62
C VAL A 19 3.72 6.93 -5.03
N ALA A 20 4.14 6.16 -6.04
CA ALA A 20 3.86 6.48 -7.43
C ALA A 20 2.36 6.49 -7.73
N GLY A 21 1.58 5.53 -7.20
CA GLY A 21 0.14 5.45 -7.44
C GLY A 21 -0.69 6.44 -6.61
N ALA A 22 -0.23 6.81 -5.40
CA ALA A 22 -0.94 7.77 -4.55
C ALA A 22 -0.82 9.23 -5.01
N GLY A 23 0.24 9.54 -5.77
CA GLY A 23 0.51 10.88 -6.30
C GLY A 23 0.83 11.92 -5.22
N ASP A 24 0.64 13.19 -5.56
CA ASP A 24 1.09 14.33 -4.77
C ASP A 24 0.33 14.54 -3.45
N LEU A 25 -0.80 13.85 -3.28
CA LEU A 25 -1.59 13.90 -2.05
C LEU A 25 -0.97 13.06 -0.92
N LEU A 26 -0.03 12.17 -1.23
CA LEU A 26 0.65 11.36 -0.24
C LEU A 26 1.78 12.15 0.42
N GLU A 27 1.57 12.51 1.68
CA GLU A 27 2.59 13.17 2.49
C GLU A 27 3.65 12.18 2.98
N ALA A 28 3.21 10.98 3.42
CA ALA A 28 4.11 9.96 3.91
C ALA A 28 3.56 8.55 3.76
N VAL A 29 4.45 7.61 3.47
CA VAL A 29 4.19 6.16 3.57
C VAL A 29 5.21 5.52 4.49
N ARG A 30 4.75 4.66 5.39
CA ARG A 30 5.63 3.88 6.27
C ARG A 30 5.15 2.45 6.37
N LEU A 31 6.09 1.52 6.33
CA LEU A 31 5.85 0.13 6.67
C LEU A 31 5.62 0.05 8.18
N PHE A 32 4.46 -0.47 8.56
CA PHE A 32 4.05 -0.64 9.95
C PHE A 32 4.35 -2.05 10.46
N ASP A 33 4.06 -3.07 9.65
CA ASP A 33 4.26 -4.46 10.04
C ASP A 33 4.53 -5.36 8.82
N VAL A 34 5.26 -6.44 9.04
CA VAL A 34 5.55 -7.50 8.06
C VAL A 34 5.09 -8.82 8.66
N TYR A 35 4.01 -9.35 8.12
CA TYR A 35 3.42 -10.60 8.58
C TYR A 35 3.69 -11.72 7.57
N THR A 36 4.42 -12.74 7.99
CA THR A 36 4.72 -13.94 7.21
C THR A 36 4.12 -15.16 7.90
N ASN A 37 2.97 -15.63 7.41
CA ASN A 37 2.34 -16.84 7.91
C ASN A 37 1.81 -17.65 6.73
N GLU A 38 2.48 -18.76 6.45
CA GLU A 38 2.18 -19.64 5.31
C GLU A 38 0.77 -20.24 5.40
N GLN A 39 0.28 -20.54 6.60
CA GLN A 39 -1.06 -21.10 6.80
C GLN A 39 -2.17 -20.08 6.49
N GLN A 40 -1.94 -18.79 6.76
CA GLN A 40 -2.93 -17.74 6.52
C GLN A 40 -2.76 -16.97 5.22
N LEU A 41 -1.56 -16.98 4.63
CA LEU A 41 -1.24 -16.22 3.40
C LEU A 41 -0.99 -17.15 2.22
N GLY A 42 -0.75 -18.44 2.44
CA GLY A 42 -0.21 -19.33 1.42
C GLY A 42 1.32 -19.31 1.43
N GLU A 43 1.90 -20.42 0.98
CA GLU A 43 3.34 -20.62 0.91
C GLU A 43 4.01 -19.54 0.04
N GLY A 44 5.14 -19.03 0.50
CA GLY A 44 5.90 -18.01 -0.22
C GLY A 44 5.24 -16.63 -0.29
N ARG A 45 4.18 -16.34 0.49
CA ARG A 45 3.56 -15.00 0.54
C ARG A 45 3.78 -14.28 1.86
N LYS A 46 3.77 -12.95 1.80
CA LYS A 46 3.86 -12.07 2.97
C LYS A 46 2.85 -10.94 2.89
N SER A 47 2.37 -10.50 4.04
CA SER A 47 1.50 -9.35 4.19
C SER A 47 2.31 -8.18 4.72
N LEU A 48 2.27 -7.06 4.01
CA LEU A 48 2.92 -5.82 4.37
C LEU A 48 1.86 -4.81 4.78
N ALA A 49 1.87 -4.41 6.04
CA ALA A 49 0.99 -3.36 6.54
C ALA A 49 1.65 -2.00 6.34
N TYR A 50 0.99 -1.11 5.62
CA TYR A 50 1.42 0.26 5.40
C TYR A 50 0.48 1.27 6.08
N LYS A 51 1.10 2.32 6.61
CA LYS A 51 0.43 3.54 7.03
C LYS A 51 0.68 4.61 5.96
N LEU A 52 -0.40 5.07 5.35
CA LEU A 52 -0.41 6.15 4.37
C LEU A 52 -0.97 7.39 5.06
N THR A 53 -0.27 8.51 4.93
CA THR A 53 -0.71 9.82 5.42
C THR A 53 -0.94 10.70 4.22
N PHE A 54 -2.20 11.12 4.03
CA PHE A 54 -2.59 11.99 2.94
C PHE A 54 -2.80 13.41 3.46
N ARG A 55 -2.32 14.39 2.69
CA ARG A 55 -2.48 15.80 3.01
C ARG A 55 -2.47 16.62 1.74
N ALA A 56 -3.46 17.50 1.59
CA ALA A 56 -3.39 18.57 0.62
C ALA A 56 -2.64 19.77 1.25
N PRO A 57 -1.67 20.38 0.54
CA PRO A 57 -0.87 21.47 1.08
C PRO A 57 -1.64 22.80 1.20
N ASP A 58 -2.75 22.93 0.48
CA ASP A 58 -3.48 24.18 0.24
C ASP A 58 -4.93 24.16 0.74
N ARG A 59 -5.47 22.98 1.10
CA ARG A 59 -6.86 22.82 1.54
C ARG A 59 -7.05 21.63 2.47
N THR A 60 -8.23 21.54 3.06
CA THR A 60 -8.68 20.32 3.73
C THR A 60 -8.92 19.25 2.68
N LEU A 61 -8.26 18.10 2.83
CA LEU A 61 -8.47 16.95 1.98
C LEU A 61 -9.83 16.32 2.27
N THR A 62 -10.62 16.05 1.24
CA THR A 62 -11.88 15.31 1.42
C THR A 62 -11.61 13.82 1.63
N VAL A 63 -12.56 13.14 2.27
CA VAL A 63 -12.48 11.68 2.46
C VAL A 63 -12.45 10.96 1.11
N GLU A 64 -13.24 11.43 0.14
CA GLU A 64 -13.30 10.86 -1.21
C GLU A 64 -11.96 10.96 -1.94
N GLU A 65 -11.26 12.10 -1.84
CA GLU A 65 -9.93 12.27 -2.44
C GLU A 65 -8.89 11.37 -1.76
N ALA A 66 -8.94 11.24 -0.43
CA ALA A 66 -8.04 10.34 0.30
C ALA A 66 -8.27 8.86 -0.10
N VAL A 67 -9.54 8.46 -0.25
CA VAL A 67 -9.92 7.12 -0.68
C VAL A 67 -9.47 6.87 -2.12
N ALA A 68 -9.71 7.81 -3.03
CA ALA A 68 -9.27 7.68 -4.42
C ALA A 68 -7.75 7.56 -4.55
N ALA A 69 -6.99 8.37 -3.82
CA ALA A 69 -5.52 8.31 -3.81
C ALA A 69 -5.01 6.97 -3.23
N ARG A 70 -5.65 6.48 -2.16
CA ARG A 70 -5.36 5.14 -1.61
C ARG A 70 -5.63 4.05 -2.63
N ASP A 71 -6.78 4.08 -3.29
CA ASP A 71 -7.19 3.04 -4.22
C ASP A 71 -6.28 3.02 -5.47
N ALA A 72 -5.86 4.19 -5.94
CA ALA A 72 -4.85 4.33 -6.99
C ALA A 72 -3.50 3.74 -6.57
N ALA A 73 -3.06 3.98 -5.32
CA ALA A 73 -1.84 3.38 -4.77
C ALA A 73 -1.91 1.85 -4.74
N VAL A 74 -3.05 1.29 -4.31
CA VAL A 74 -3.28 -0.16 -4.28
C VAL A 74 -3.29 -0.74 -5.69
N ALA A 75 -3.97 -0.08 -6.63
CA ALA A 75 -4.02 -0.51 -8.03
C ALA A 75 -2.63 -0.53 -8.67
N GLU A 76 -1.76 0.43 -8.35
CA GLU A 76 -0.39 0.45 -8.84
C GLU A 76 0.45 -0.70 -8.25
N ALA A 77 0.34 -0.94 -6.94
CA ALA A 77 0.99 -2.09 -6.30
C ALA A 77 0.46 -3.43 -6.84
N ALA A 78 -0.83 -3.52 -7.14
CA ALA A 78 -1.45 -4.68 -7.76
C ALA A 78 -0.91 -4.93 -9.17
N THR A 79 -0.83 -3.88 -9.99
CA THR A 79 -0.31 -3.94 -11.35
C THR A 79 1.16 -4.38 -11.39
N ARG A 80 2.00 -3.81 -10.52
CA ARG A 80 3.46 -4.08 -10.54
C ARG A 80 3.86 -5.39 -9.88
N PHE A 81 3.18 -5.78 -8.81
CA PHE A 81 3.63 -6.88 -7.95
C PHE A 81 2.55 -7.94 -7.67
N GLY A 82 1.39 -7.85 -8.32
CA GLY A 82 0.25 -8.72 -8.02
C GLY A 82 -0.25 -8.56 -6.58
N ALA A 83 -0.04 -7.39 -5.96
CA ALA A 83 -0.44 -7.12 -4.59
C ALA A 83 -1.95 -7.23 -4.40
N VAL A 84 -2.38 -7.92 -3.35
CA VAL A 84 -3.81 -8.09 -3.00
C VAL A 84 -4.11 -7.40 -1.68
N LEU A 85 -5.12 -6.54 -1.66
CA LEU A 85 -5.58 -5.86 -0.46
C LEU A 85 -6.27 -6.84 0.51
N ARG A 86 -5.78 -6.93 1.74
CA ARG A 86 -6.31 -7.81 2.80
C ARG A 86 -7.01 -7.06 3.94
N GLY A 87 -6.86 -5.74 4.02
CA GLY A 87 -7.55 -4.90 5.01
C GLY A 87 -7.29 -3.42 4.78
N ALA A 88 -8.35 -2.61 4.85
CA ALA A 88 -8.36 -1.17 4.66
C ALA A 88 -8.99 -0.46 5.85
#